data_AF-A0A913YGW8-F1
#
_entry.id   AF-A0A913YGW8-F1
#
_cell.length_a   1.000
_cell.length_b   1.000
_cell.length_c   1.000
_cell.angle_alpha   90.00
_cell.angle_beta   90.00
_cell.angle_gamma   90.00
#
_symmetry.space_group_name_H-M   'P 1'
#
loop_
_entity.id
_entity.type
_entity.pdbx_description
1 polymer ?
#
loop_
_entity_poly.entity_id
_entity_poly.type
_entity_poly.pdbx_seq_one_letter_code
_entity_poly.pdbx_strand_id
1 'polypeptide(L)'
;MAVRENAFLVFDAAFLKEGLTAPSGLKKLLQKYSKKDGEKPDDMRHRIYRRLWCIMWYGSQIGQSAMSDNQKPTYVYPQELKDIVRAIIPGQLSDFPNPTGPHVYEITLQDLVNAKWPR
;
A
#
# COMPACT_ATOMS: atom_id res chain seq x y z
N MET A 1 -13.67 11.34 -11.17
CA MET A 1 -12.26 11.57 -11.55
C MET A 1 -11.55 12.48 -10.56
N ALA A 2 -12.13 13.63 -10.18
CA ALA A 2 -11.54 14.57 -9.22
C ALA A 2 -11.12 13.97 -7.85
N VAL A 3 -11.93 13.08 -7.24
CA VAL A 3 -11.61 12.48 -5.92
C VAL A 3 -10.32 11.65 -5.97
N ARG A 4 -10.10 10.91 -7.05
CA ARG A 4 -8.92 10.06 -7.22
C ARG A 4 -7.68 10.91 -7.43
N GLU A 5 -7.74 11.92 -8.28
CA GLU A 5 -6.62 12.86 -8.52
C GLU A 5 -6.23 13.61 -7.24
N ASN A 6 -7.22 14.10 -6.49
CA ASN A 6 -6.98 14.74 -5.20
C ASN A 6 -6.31 13.80 -4.19
N ALA A 7 -6.70 12.52 -4.17
CA ALA A 7 -6.05 11.54 -3.29
C ALA A 7 -4.57 11.32 -3.64
N PHE A 8 -4.19 11.36 -4.93
CA PHE A 8 -2.77 11.32 -5.32
C PHE A 8 -2.00 12.58 -4.89
N LEU A 9 -2.62 13.76 -4.95
CA LEU A 9 -2.01 15.00 -4.48
C LEU A 9 -1.80 14.99 -2.96
N VAL A 10 -2.80 14.54 -2.20
CA VAL A 10 -2.70 14.38 -0.73
C VAL A 10 -1.64 13.35 -0.37
N PHE A 11 -1.56 12.24 -1.11
CA PHE A 11 -0.53 11.24 -0.95
C PHE A 11 0.86 11.82 -1.18
N ASP A 12 1.08 12.58 -2.26
CA ASP A 12 2.34 13.26 -2.53
C ASP A 12 2.70 14.26 -1.41
N ALA A 13 1.72 15.04 -0.94
CA ALA A 13 1.92 15.98 0.15
C ALA A 13 2.33 15.32 1.47
N ALA A 14 1.86 14.09 1.74
CA ALA A 14 2.23 13.37 2.96
C ALA A 14 3.71 12.98 2.98
N PHE A 15 4.28 12.53 1.85
CA PHE A 15 5.73 12.27 1.76
C PHE A 15 6.51 13.57 1.93
N LEU A 16 6.07 14.67 1.29
CA LEU A 16 6.77 15.95 1.37
C LEU A 16 6.81 16.50 2.80
N LYS A 17 5.77 16.28 3.61
CA LYS A 17 5.76 16.67 5.03
C LYS A 17 6.86 15.98 5.85
N GLU A 18 7.27 14.78 5.45
CA GLU A 18 8.38 14.04 6.07
C GLU A 18 9.74 14.30 5.39
N GLY A 19 9.81 15.23 4.44
CA GLY A 19 11.02 15.48 3.65
C GLY A 19 11.33 14.37 2.63
N LEU A 20 10.33 13.53 2.31
CA LEU A 20 10.44 12.42 1.37
C LEU A 20 9.77 12.76 0.03
N THR A 21 10.04 11.94 -0.98
CA THR A 21 9.34 11.99 -2.27
C THR A 21 8.62 10.68 -2.53
N ALA A 22 7.34 10.74 -2.87
CA ALA A 22 6.55 9.54 -3.16
C ALA A 22 7.13 8.79 -4.38
N PRO A 23 7.37 7.47 -4.28
CA PRO A 23 7.98 6.70 -5.37
C PRO A 23 7.11 6.71 -6.63
N SER A 24 7.70 7.12 -7.75
CA SER A 24 6.98 7.17 -9.04
C SER A 24 6.46 5.81 -9.48
N GLY A 25 7.22 4.73 -9.23
CA GLY A 25 6.81 3.36 -9.51
C GLY A 25 5.60 2.91 -8.69
N LEU A 26 5.51 3.29 -7.40
CA LEU A 26 4.33 3.06 -6.57
C LEU A 26 3.11 3.80 -7.15
N LYS A 27 3.26 5.08 -7.49
CA LYS A 27 2.17 5.88 -8.05
C LYS A 27 1.66 5.29 -9.36
N LYS A 28 2.56 4.96 -10.29
CA LYS A 28 2.22 4.31 -11.56
C LYS A 28 1.52 2.96 -11.34
N LEU A 29 1.98 2.16 -10.38
CA LEU A 29 1.34 0.89 -10.03
C LEU A 29 -0.09 1.11 -9.55
N LEU A 30 -0.32 2.05 -8.63
CA LEU A 30 -1.65 2.37 -8.09
C LEU A 30 -2.59 2.96 -9.15
N GLN A 31 -2.08 3.78 -10.07
CA GLN A 31 -2.85 4.35 -11.18
C GLN A 31 -3.37 3.27 -12.15
N LYS A 32 -2.63 2.18 -12.33
CA LYS A 32 -3.02 1.07 -13.21
C LYS A 32 -4.18 0.24 -12.69
N TYR A 33 -4.53 0.34 -11.40
CA TYR A 33 -5.64 -0.41 -10.86
C TYR A 33 -6.98 0.17 -11.32
N SER A 34 -7.78 -0.72 -11.89
CA SER A 34 -9.19 -0.55 -12.19
C SER A 34 -9.96 -1.78 -11.68
N LYS A 35 -11.24 -1.58 -11.41
CA LYS A 35 -12.17 -2.65 -11.07
C LYS A 35 -12.35 -3.57 -12.28
N LYS A 36 -12.20 -4.88 -12.07
CA LYS A 36 -12.53 -5.88 -13.11
C LYS A 36 -14.04 -6.11 -13.15
N ASP A 37 -14.54 -6.60 -14.28
CA ASP A 37 -15.96 -6.94 -14.40
C ASP A 37 -16.37 -7.99 -13.35
N GLY A 38 -17.50 -7.75 -12.69
CA GLY A 38 -18.00 -8.57 -11.57
C GLY A 38 -17.19 -8.56 -10.27
N GLU A 39 -16.04 -7.87 -10.18
CA GLU A 39 -15.18 -7.85 -8.99
C GLU A 39 -15.85 -7.10 -7.82
N LYS A 40 -15.80 -7.63 -6.59
CA LYS A 40 -16.29 -6.89 -5.42
C LYS A 40 -15.24 -5.87 -4.93
N PRO A 41 -15.65 -4.78 -4.26
CA PRO A 41 -14.70 -3.79 -3.72
C PRO A 41 -13.61 -4.42 -2.83
N ASP A 42 -13.97 -5.34 -1.94
CA ASP A 42 -13.01 -6.02 -1.06
C ASP A 42 -12.06 -6.97 -1.81
N ASP A 43 -12.50 -7.59 -2.91
CA ASP A 43 -11.64 -8.41 -3.77
C ASP A 43 -10.59 -7.54 -4.48
N MET A 44 -11.02 -6.38 -4.99
CA MET A 44 -10.11 -5.38 -5.57
C MET A 44 -9.11 -4.87 -4.53
N ARG A 45 -9.56 -4.59 -3.30
CA ARG A 45 -8.71 -4.23 -2.17
C ARG A 45 -7.66 -5.30 -1.89
N HIS A 46 -8.10 -6.56 -1.78
CA HIS A 46 -7.22 -7.70 -1.56
C HIS A 46 -6.18 -7.82 -2.69
N ARG A 47 -6.58 -7.65 -3.95
CA ARG A 47 -5.68 -7.71 -5.11
C ARG A 47 -4.61 -6.61 -5.10
N ILE A 48 -4.95 -5.40 -4.64
CA ILE A 48 -3.98 -4.32 -4.48
C ILE A 48 -2.99 -4.65 -3.35
N TYR A 49 -3.49 -4.96 -2.14
CA TYR A 49 -2.62 -5.24 -1.00
C TYR A 49 -1.78 -6.50 -1.17
N ARG A 50 -2.30 -7.53 -1.85
CA ARG A 50 -1.52 -8.73 -2.20
C ARG A 50 -0.33 -8.37 -3.08
N ARG A 51 -0.52 -7.48 -4.07
CA ARG A 51 0.57 -7.04 -4.94
C ARG A 51 1.60 -6.22 -4.17
N LEU A 52 1.15 -5.27 -3.34
CA LEU A 52 2.03 -4.49 -2.47
C LEU A 52 2.84 -5.42 -1.56
N TRP A 53 2.18 -6.40 -0.93
CA TRP A 53 2.81 -7.36 -0.02
C TRP A 53 3.91 -8.16 -0.74
N CYS A 54 3.64 -8.66 -1.95
CA CYS A 54 4.65 -9.37 -2.73
C CYS A 54 5.86 -8.49 -3.08
N ILE A 55 5.65 -7.21 -3.40
CA ILE A 55 6.73 -6.27 -3.72
C ILE A 55 7.57 -5.97 -2.47
N MET A 56 6.92 -5.73 -1.33
CA MET A 56 7.59 -5.46 -0.06
C MET A 56 8.44 -6.67 0.37
N TRP A 57 7.84 -7.86 0.40
CA TRP A 57 8.51 -9.06 0.90
C TRP A 57 9.53 -9.63 -0.09
N TYR A 58 9.09 -10.04 -1.29
CA TYR A 58 9.96 -10.73 -2.25
C TYR A 58 10.84 -9.77 -3.05
N GLY A 59 10.30 -8.61 -3.43
CA GLY A 59 11.02 -7.64 -4.25
C GLY A 59 12.02 -6.80 -3.46
N SER A 60 11.65 -6.41 -2.24
CA SER A 60 12.34 -5.36 -1.48
C SER A 60 12.89 -5.82 -0.14
N GLN A 61 12.53 -7.02 0.33
CA GLN A 61 12.96 -7.58 1.61
C GLN A 61 12.62 -6.70 2.82
N ILE A 62 11.58 -5.86 2.72
CA ILE A 62 11.16 -4.96 3.80
C ILE A 62 10.65 -5.76 4.99
N GLY A 63 11.11 -5.42 6.19
CA GLY A 63 10.73 -6.10 7.43
C GLY A 63 11.29 -7.51 7.60
N GLN A 64 12.12 -8.03 6.67
CA GLN A 64 12.75 -9.36 6.84
C GLN A 64 13.61 -9.45 8.10
N SER A 65 14.38 -8.40 8.40
CA SER A 65 15.24 -8.36 9.60
C SER A 65 14.45 -8.34 10.91
N ALA A 66 13.18 -7.94 10.87
CA ALA A 66 12.30 -7.91 12.04
C ALA A 66 11.57 -9.25 12.26
N MET A 67 11.70 -10.21 11.33
CA MET A 67 11.03 -11.51 11.40
C MET A 67 12.04 -12.60 11.78
N SER A 68 11.70 -13.43 12.76
CA SER A 68 12.44 -14.66 13.05
C SER A 68 12.24 -15.69 11.93
N ASP A 69 13.30 -16.42 11.55
CA ASP A 69 13.29 -17.60 10.68
C ASP A 69 12.27 -17.58 9.54
N ASN A 70 12.47 -16.67 8.57
CA ASN A 70 11.76 -16.63 7.29
C ASN A 70 10.23 -16.53 7.41
N GLN A 71 9.72 -16.14 8.57
CA GLN A 71 8.28 -15.96 8.77
C GLN A 71 7.77 -14.76 8.01
N LYS A 72 6.64 -14.95 7.34
CA LYS A 72 6.01 -13.96 6.49
C LYS A 72 5.26 -12.95 7.36
N PRO A 73 5.58 -11.64 7.29
CA PRO A 73 4.91 -10.64 8.09
C PRO A 73 3.48 -10.40 7.59
N THR A 74 2.61 -10.03 8.52
CA THR A 74 1.39 -9.30 8.21
C THR A 74 1.74 -7.81 8.18
N TYR A 75 1.67 -7.20 7.00
CA TYR A 75 1.96 -5.76 6.86
C TYR A 75 0.76 -4.91 7.25
N VAL A 76 1.01 -3.92 8.09
CA VAL A 76 0.10 -2.80 8.35
C VAL A 76 0.63 -1.60 7.57
N TYR A 77 -0.11 -1.18 6.54
CA TYR A 77 0.28 -0.05 5.70
C TYR A 77 -0.05 1.30 6.35
N PRO A 78 0.71 2.36 6.01
CA PRO A 78 0.48 3.70 6.54
C PRO A 78 -0.87 4.24 6.04
N GLN A 79 -1.47 5.16 6.80
CA GLN A 79 -2.83 5.63 6.55
C GLN A 79 -2.95 6.32 5.20
N GLU A 80 -1.93 7.05 4.79
CA GLU A 80 -1.77 7.71 3.50
C GLU A 80 -1.96 6.72 2.34
N LEU A 81 -1.36 5.53 2.45
CA LEU A 81 -1.50 4.47 1.45
C LEU A 81 -2.89 3.83 1.51
N LYS A 82 -3.46 3.68 2.71
CA LYS A 82 -4.83 3.16 2.86
C LYS A 82 -5.85 4.09 2.22
N ASP A 83 -5.70 5.40 2.41
CA ASP A 83 -6.62 6.42 1.89
C ASP A 83 -6.58 6.49 0.36
N ILE A 84 -5.40 6.44 -0.26
CA ILE A 84 -5.32 6.40 -1.72
C ILE A 84 -5.89 5.09 -2.28
N VAL A 85 -5.68 3.95 -1.62
CA VAL A 85 -6.27 2.68 -2.03
C VAL A 85 -7.80 2.73 -1.94
N ARG A 86 -8.36 3.33 -0.88
CA ARG A 86 -9.80 3.57 -0.77
C ARG A 86 -10.32 4.46 -1.90
N ALA A 87 -9.59 5.52 -2.26
CA ALA A 87 -9.98 6.41 -3.36
C ALA A 87 -9.93 5.75 -4.75
N ILE A 88 -9.12 4.69 -4.92
CA ILE A 88 -9.03 3.90 -6.16
C ILE A 88 -10.20 2.92 -6.30
N ILE A 89 -10.70 2.38 -5.19
CA ILE A 89 -11.71 1.33 -5.20
C ILE A 89 -13.10 1.97 -5.17
N PRO A 90 -13.96 1.70 -6.16
CA PRO A 90 -15.32 2.22 -6.14
C PRO A 90 -16.19 1.45 -5.14
N GLY A 91 -17.06 2.17 -4.43
CA GLY A 91 -18.02 1.61 -3.49
C GLY A 91 -17.56 1.69 -2.04
N GLN A 92 -18.31 1.01 -1.15
CA GLN A 92 -18.01 0.96 0.27
C GLN A 92 -17.04 -0.18 0.57
N LEU A 93 -16.08 0.09 1.45
CA LEU A 93 -15.13 -0.89 1.95
C LEU A 93 -15.39 -1.15 3.42
N SER A 94 -15.21 -2.39 3.84
CA SER A 94 -15.29 -2.77 5.24
C SER A 94 -14.00 -2.38 5.96
N ASP A 95 -14.14 -1.79 7.15
CA ASP A 95 -13.00 -1.46 7.99
C ASP A 95 -12.82 -2.49 9.09
N PHE A 96 -11.56 -2.87 9.27
CA PHE A 96 -11.13 -3.83 10.27
C PHE A 96 -9.98 -3.20 11.08
N PRO A 97 -9.91 -3.48 12.38
CA PRO A 97 -8.79 -3.04 13.19
C PRO A 97 -7.47 -3.60 12.64
N ASN A 98 -6.38 -2.86 12.80
CA ASN A 98 -5.06 -3.37 12.46
C ASN A 98 -4.78 -4.61 13.33
N PRO A 99 -4.26 -5.70 12.73
CA PRO A 99 -3.83 -6.86 13.51
C PRO A 99 -2.65 -6.48 14.42
N THR A 100 -2.55 -7.16 15.55
CA THR A 100 -1.43 -7.04 16.50
C THR A 100 -0.78 -8.40 16.70
N GLY A 101 0.52 -8.44 16.97
CA GLY A 101 1.22 -9.68 17.31
C GLY A 101 2.68 -9.70 16.85
N PRO A 102 3.41 -10.80 17.16
CA PRO A 102 4.85 -10.90 16.93
C PRO A 102 5.26 -10.92 15.44
N HIS A 103 4.31 -11.16 14.53
CA HIS A 103 4.55 -11.22 13.08
C HIS A 103 3.90 -10.06 12.33
N VAL A 104 3.54 -8.99 13.03
CA VAL A 104 3.03 -7.77 12.41
C VAL A 104 4.18 -6.81 12.18
N TYR A 105 4.26 -6.26 10.97
CA TYR A 105 5.24 -5.23 10.61
C TYR A 105 4.51 -3.99 10.10
N GLU A 106 4.75 -2.86 10.76
CA GLU A 106 4.19 -1.56 10.37
C GLU A 106 5.07 -0.94 9.28
N ILE A 107 4.51 -0.80 8.08
CA ILE A 107 5.18 -0.17 6.95
C ILE A 107 5.16 1.34 7.16
N THR A 108 6.34 1.96 7.07
CA THR A 108 6.50 3.41 7.13
C THR A 108 6.51 4.03 5.72
N LEU A 109 6.38 5.37 5.63
CA LEU A 109 6.60 6.06 4.34
C LEU A 109 8.03 5.87 3.84
N GLN A 110 9.02 5.80 4.74
CA GLN A 110 10.41 5.51 4.40
C GLN A 110 10.59 4.12 3.79
N ASP A 111 9.89 3.10 4.30
CA ASP A 111 9.90 1.75 3.71
C ASP A 111 9.33 1.77 2.30
N LEU A 112 8.27 2.54 2.07
CA LEU A 112 7.72 2.74 0.74
C LEU A 112 8.75 3.41 -0.19
N VAL A 113 9.51 4.40 0.29
CA VAL A 113 10.61 5.03 -0.47
C VAL A 113 11.69 4.02 -0.83
N ASN A 114 12.09 3.18 0.12
CA ASN A 114 13.19 2.22 -0.03
C ASN A 114 12.81 0.98 -0.86
N ALA A 115 11.52 0.74 -1.07
CA ALA A 115 11.05 -0.41 -1.82
C ALA A 115 11.39 -0.36 -3.32
N LYS A 116 11.65 -1.53 -3.90
CA LYS A 116 11.97 -1.71 -5.32
C LYS A 116 10.68 -1.79 -6.14
N TRP A 117 10.21 -0.63 -6.58
CA TRP A 117 9.00 -0.54 -7.38
C TRP A 117 9.22 -0.95 -8.85
N PRO A 118 8.23 -1.58 -9.49
CA PRO A 118 8.27 -1.83 -10.94
C PRO A 118 8.32 -0.51 -11.71
N ARG A 119 9.11 -0.48 -12.79
CA ARG A 119 9.29 0.70 -13.65
C ARG A 119 8.05 1.03 -14.49
#